data_AF-A0A2V5MSZ4-F1
#
_entry.id   AF-A0A2V5MSZ4-F1
#
_cell.length_a   1.000
_cell.length_b   1.000
_cell.length_c   1.000
_cell.angle_alpha   90.00
_cell.angle_beta   90.00
_cell.angle_gamma   90.00
#
_symmetry.space_group_name_H-M   'P 1'
#
loop_
_entity.id
_entity.type
_entity.pdbx_description
1 polymer ?
#
loop_
_entity_poly.entity_id
_entity_poly.type
_entity_poly.pdbx_seq_one_letter_code
_entity_poly.pdbx_strand_id
1 'polypeptide(L)'
;MNSFSAQNFAHDQLLPFLLNPKSYPHRPKHVRLVQTHASYVFLAPPFVYKVKKPVNFGFLDFSTLEKRRFFCHREVKLNRRLCPTVYLGVIPISMKQARLIFGEGDPIVEYAVKMRKLSERNFLDTRVERGEVSVRDLERVAQTLKKFYEAQKPT
;
A
#
# COMPACT_ATOMS: atom_id res chain seq x y z
N MET A 1 -17.03 -20.02 21.35
CA MET A 1 -15.71 -19.92 20.68
C MET A 1 -15.32 -18.45 20.70
N ASN A 2 -14.29 -18.08 21.47
CA ASN A 2 -13.96 -16.69 21.76
C ASN A 2 -13.48 -15.95 20.51
N SER A 3 -13.97 -14.73 20.30
CA SER A 3 -13.57 -13.79 19.24
C SER A 3 -12.04 -13.55 19.20
N PHE A 4 -11.36 -13.71 20.34
CA PHE A 4 -9.90 -13.60 20.47
C PHE A 4 -9.14 -14.71 19.71
N SER A 5 -9.66 -15.95 19.65
CA SER A 5 -8.99 -17.04 18.91
C SER A 5 -9.17 -16.92 17.40
N ALA A 6 -10.31 -16.40 16.95
CA ALA A 6 -10.57 -16.13 15.53
C ALA A 6 -9.70 -14.98 14.99
N GLN A 7 -9.41 -13.97 15.82
CA GLN A 7 -8.62 -12.80 15.43
C GLN A 7 -7.12 -13.12 15.26
N ASN A 8 -6.54 -13.94 16.14
CA ASN A 8 -5.17 -14.42 16.00
C ASN A 8 -5.02 -15.37 14.79
N PHE A 9 -5.98 -16.28 14.60
CA PHE A 9 -5.99 -17.19 13.47
C PHE A 9 -6.06 -16.47 12.10
N ALA A 10 -6.85 -15.40 12.01
CA ALA A 10 -6.94 -14.59 10.80
C ALA A 10 -5.64 -13.82 10.49
N HIS A 11 -4.93 -13.36 11.53
CA HIS A 11 -3.64 -12.70 11.37
C HIS A 11 -2.54 -13.66 10.89
N ASP A 12 -2.53 -14.90 11.39
CA ASP A 12 -1.57 -15.94 10.99
C ASP A 12 -1.76 -16.37 9.52
N GLN A 13 -3.00 -16.33 9.02
CA GLN A 13 -3.31 -16.64 7.62
C GLN A 13 -3.06 -15.47 6.65
N LEU A 14 -2.94 -14.24 7.15
CA LEU A 14 -2.86 -13.05 6.31
C LEU A 14 -1.62 -13.05 5.42
N LEU A 15 -0.45 -13.36 5.97
CA LEU A 15 0.79 -13.34 5.20
C LEU A 15 0.84 -14.46 4.14
N PRO A 16 0.49 -15.73 4.45
CA PRO A 16 0.32 -16.76 3.43
C PRO A 16 -0.70 -16.39 2.34
N PHE A 17 -1.85 -15.80 2.73
CA PHE A 17 -2.86 -15.34 1.79
C PHE A 17 -2.29 -14.29 0.82
N LEU A 18 -1.56 -13.30 1.33
CA LEU A 18 -0.95 -12.23 0.54
C LEU A 18 0.26 -12.69 -0.28
N LEU A 19 0.97 -13.74 0.12
CA LEU A 19 2.08 -14.30 -0.67
C LEU A 19 1.58 -15.21 -1.81
N ASN A 20 0.37 -15.75 -1.71
CA ASN A 20 -0.20 -16.66 -2.70
C ASN A 20 -0.76 -15.91 -3.92
N PRO A 21 -0.21 -16.08 -5.13
CA PRO A 21 -0.71 -15.38 -6.32
C PRO A 21 -2.17 -15.72 -6.66
N LYS A 22 -2.66 -16.90 -6.29
CA LYS A 22 -4.05 -17.32 -6.56
C LYS A 22 -5.08 -16.57 -5.72
N SER A 23 -4.66 -15.93 -4.63
CA SER A 23 -5.54 -15.13 -3.75
C SER A 23 -6.01 -13.82 -4.38
N TYR A 24 -5.26 -13.29 -5.35
CA TYR A 24 -5.55 -12.00 -5.96
C TYR A 24 -6.59 -12.14 -7.08
N PRO A 25 -7.55 -11.20 -7.21
CA PRO A 25 -8.56 -11.25 -8.26
C PRO A 25 -7.99 -11.33 -9.69
N HIS A 26 -6.86 -10.68 -9.92
CA HIS A 26 -6.18 -10.64 -11.23
C HIS A 26 -5.13 -11.74 -11.43
N ARG A 27 -4.96 -12.65 -10.46
CA ARG A 27 -4.08 -13.85 -10.53
C ARG A 27 -2.71 -13.57 -11.16
N PRO A 28 -1.85 -12.74 -10.54
CA PRO A 28 -0.51 -12.48 -11.06
C PRO A 28 0.30 -13.79 -11.14
N LYS A 29 1.32 -13.82 -12.00
CA LYS A 29 2.22 -14.99 -12.10
C LYS A 29 3.03 -15.23 -10.83
N HIS A 30 3.43 -14.15 -10.15
CA HIS A 30 4.20 -14.18 -8.92
C HIS A 30 3.81 -13.01 -8.01
N VAL A 31 4.15 -13.14 -6.72
CA VAL A 31 4.05 -12.06 -5.74
C VAL A 31 5.40 -11.92 -5.05
N ARG A 32 5.95 -10.70 -5.03
CA ARG A 32 7.20 -10.39 -4.31
C ARG A 32 6.89 -9.53 -3.10
N LEU A 33 7.38 -9.93 -1.93
CA LEU A 33 7.27 -9.14 -0.71
C LEU A 33 8.48 -8.20 -0.57
N VAL A 34 8.20 -6.93 -0.31
CA VAL A 34 9.16 -5.94 0.17
C VAL A 34 8.70 -5.48 1.55
N GLN A 35 9.61 -5.46 2.52
CA GLN A 35 9.29 -5.07 3.88
C GLN A 35 9.93 -3.72 4.18
N THR A 36 9.16 -2.82 4.79
CA THR A 36 9.68 -1.59 5.42
C THR A 36 9.56 -1.71 6.94
N HIS A 37 10.01 -0.71 7.68
CA HIS A 37 9.83 -0.65 9.13
C HIS A 37 8.34 -0.68 9.53
N ALA A 38 7.44 -0.05 8.75
CA ALA A 38 6.02 0.09 9.11
C ALA A 38 5.04 -0.65 8.19
N SER A 39 5.48 -1.33 7.13
CA SER A 39 4.58 -1.94 6.16
C SER A 39 5.14 -3.19 5.48
N TYR A 40 4.23 -4.04 5.02
CA TYR A 40 4.46 -5.07 4.03
C TYR A 40 3.97 -4.58 2.67
N VAL A 41 4.77 -4.71 1.63
CA VAL A 41 4.47 -4.28 0.26
C VAL A 41 4.54 -5.49 -0.66
N PHE A 42 3.39 -5.89 -1.19
CA PHE A 42 3.23 -7.05 -2.06
C PHE A 42 3.16 -6.57 -3.52
N LEU A 43 4.24 -6.82 -4.27
CA LEU A 43 4.32 -6.55 -5.69
C LEU A 43 3.65 -7.70 -6.44
N ALA A 44 2.47 -7.43 -6.98
CA ALA A 44 1.56 -8.40 -7.58
C ALA A 44 1.12 -7.87 -8.95
N PRO A 45 1.99 -7.89 -9.98
CA PRO A 45 1.78 -7.17 -11.23
C PRO A 45 0.41 -7.44 -11.87
N PRO A 46 -0.27 -6.41 -12.42
CA PRO A 46 0.21 -5.03 -12.64
C PRO A 46 0.01 -4.11 -11.42
N PHE A 47 -0.29 -4.66 -10.23
CA PHE A 47 -0.61 -3.90 -9.04
C PHE A 47 0.42 -4.09 -7.92
N VAL A 48 0.30 -3.23 -6.91
CA VAL A 48 1.00 -3.33 -5.62
C VAL A 48 -0.05 -3.20 -4.53
N TYR A 49 0.07 -4.03 -3.49
CA TYR A 49 -0.79 -3.99 -2.31
C TYR A 49 0.08 -3.72 -1.10
N LYS A 50 -0.20 -2.64 -0.37
CA LYS A 50 0.56 -2.27 0.84
C LYS A 50 -0.31 -2.44 2.06
N VAL A 51 0.17 -3.22 3.02
CA VAL A 51 -0.48 -3.48 4.32
C VAL A 51 0.40 -2.90 5.42
N LYS A 52 -0.22 -2.22 6.39
CA LYS A 52 0.50 -1.59 7.50
C LYS A 52 0.76 -2.62 8.60
N LYS A 53 1.96 -2.60 9.18
CA LYS A 53 2.31 -3.45 10.34
C LYS A 53 1.63 -2.88 11.60
N PRO A 54 1.25 -3.72 12.58
CA PRO A 54 0.64 -3.28 13.83
C PRO A 54 1.70 -2.69 14.78
N VAL A 55 2.22 -1.51 14.45
CA VAL A 55 3.31 -0.84 15.18
C VAL A 55 2.89 0.53 15.70
N ASN A 56 3.54 0.99 16.76
CA ASN A 56 3.40 2.35 17.27
C ASN A 56 4.80 2.94 17.54
N PHE A 57 5.14 4.03 16.84
CA PHE A 57 6.42 4.74 16.98
C PHE A 57 6.30 6.07 17.72
N GLY A 58 5.16 6.35 18.37
CA GLY A 58 4.87 7.62 19.05
C GLY A 58 4.38 8.72 18.09
N PHE A 59 5.03 8.87 16.93
CA PHE A 59 4.59 9.81 15.87
C PHE A 59 3.71 9.16 14.80
N LEU A 60 3.59 7.82 14.82
CA LEU A 60 2.83 7.03 13.86
C LEU A 60 2.27 5.79 14.57
N ASP A 61 0.95 5.66 14.58
CA ASP A 61 0.27 4.59 15.31
C ASP A 61 -0.65 3.77 14.39
N PHE A 62 -0.25 2.53 14.15
CA PHE A 62 -0.95 1.51 13.37
C PHE A 62 -1.40 0.33 14.24
N SER A 63 -1.42 0.49 15.57
CA SER A 63 -1.71 -0.58 16.53
C SER A 63 -3.06 -1.25 16.32
N THR A 64 -4.10 -0.47 16.02
CA THR A 64 -5.47 -1.00 15.81
C THR A 64 -5.87 -1.03 14.35
N LEU A 65 -6.83 -1.90 14.01
CA LEU A 65 -7.37 -2.03 12.66
C LEU A 65 -8.01 -0.72 12.17
N GLU A 66 -8.70 0.02 13.06
CA GLU A 66 -9.33 1.30 12.77
C GLU A 66 -8.28 2.36 12.43
N LYS A 67 -7.17 2.41 13.18
CA LYS A 67 -6.05 3.30 12.88
C LYS A 67 -5.44 2.95 11.52
N ARG A 68 -5.21 1.66 11.23
CA ARG A 68 -4.70 1.23 9.92
C ARG A 68 -5.65 1.61 8.80
N ARG A 69 -6.96 1.43 8.96
CA ARG A 69 -7.98 1.90 8.01
C ARG A 69 -7.84 3.41 7.75
N PHE A 70 -7.85 4.21 8.82
CA PHE A 70 -7.73 5.67 8.74
C PHE A 70 -6.47 6.09 7.98
N PHE A 71 -5.31 5.53 8.34
CA PHE A 71 -4.05 5.88 7.70
C PHE A 71 -3.93 5.37 6.26
N CYS A 72 -4.56 4.24 5.90
CA CYS A 72 -4.67 3.80 4.51
C CYS A 72 -5.45 4.81 3.65
N HIS A 73 -6.60 5.31 4.15
CA HIS A 73 -7.36 6.33 3.44
C HIS A 73 -6.63 7.67 3.36
N ARG A 74 -5.94 8.09 4.44
CA ARG A 74 -5.07 9.27 4.44
C ARG A 74 -3.97 9.15 3.39
N GLU A 75 -3.29 8.01 3.31
CA GLU A 75 -2.24 7.75 2.33
C GLU A 75 -2.77 7.91 0.88
N VAL A 76 -3.90 7.28 0.56
CA VAL A 76 -4.53 7.42 -0.76
C VAL A 76 -4.91 8.88 -1.04
N LYS A 77 -5.57 9.55 -0.10
CA LYS A 77 -6.00 10.96 -0.27
C LYS A 77 -4.81 11.89 -0.50
N LEU A 78 -3.76 11.75 0.30
CA LEU A 78 -2.59 12.63 0.25
C LEU A 78 -1.78 12.40 -1.02
N ASN A 79 -1.54 11.15 -1.40
CA ASN A 79 -0.66 10.82 -2.52
C ASN A 79 -1.33 10.95 -3.89
N ARG A 80 -2.66 10.84 -3.98
CA ARG A 80 -3.40 11.09 -5.24
C ARG A 80 -3.22 12.50 -5.78
N ARG A 81 -2.91 13.49 -4.93
CA ARG A 81 -2.69 14.88 -5.37
C ARG A 81 -1.52 15.02 -6.35
N LEU A 82 -0.49 14.18 -6.19
CA LEU A 82 0.68 14.14 -7.09
C LEU A 82 0.66 12.91 -8.02
N CYS A 83 0.00 11.83 -7.61
CA CYS A 83 0.00 10.55 -8.32
C CYS A 83 -1.42 9.98 -8.50
N PRO A 84 -2.34 10.70 -9.19
CA PRO A 84 -3.77 10.37 -9.21
C PRO A 84 -4.08 8.99 -9.81
N THR A 85 -3.27 8.56 -10.79
CA THR A 85 -3.46 7.27 -11.48
C THR A 85 -2.76 6.09 -10.81
N VAL A 86 -1.83 6.37 -9.88
CA VAL A 86 -1.04 5.34 -9.19
C VAL A 86 -1.79 4.78 -7.99
N TYR A 87 -2.41 5.63 -7.17
CA TYR A 87 -3.13 5.21 -5.97
C TYR A 87 -4.59 4.88 -6.32
N LEU A 88 -4.91 3.58 -6.40
CA LEU A 88 -6.21 3.10 -6.88
C LEU A 88 -7.28 3.04 -5.78
N GLY A 89 -6.88 2.97 -4.51
CA GLY A 89 -7.81 3.03 -3.39
C GLY A 89 -7.35 2.19 -2.20
N VAL A 90 -8.25 2.06 -1.24
CA VAL A 90 -8.11 1.11 -0.12
C VAL A 90 -9.03 -0.07 -0.42
N ILE A 91 -8.54 -1.29 -0.22
CA ILE A 91 -9.31 -2.52 -0.34
C ILE A 91 -9.29 -3.26 1.00
N PRO A 92 -10.46 -3.64 1.55
CA PRO A 92 -10.50 -4.51 2.71
C PRO A 92 -10.03 -5.92 2.36
N ILE A 93 -9.49 -6.59 3.36
CA ILE A 93 -9.22 -8.02 3.38
C ILE A 93 -10.08 -8.57 4.51
N SER A 94 -10.99 -9.47 4.18
CA SER A 94 -12.02 -9.94 5.09
C SER A 94 -12.17 -11.45 5.03
N MET A 95 -12.86 -12.00 6.03
CA MET A 95 -13.31 -13.39 6.01
C MET A 95 -14.60 -13.53 5.22
N LYS A 96 -14.68 -14.58 4.41
CA LYS A 96 -15.92 -15.04 3.77
C LYS A 96 -15.85 -16.56 3.64
N GLN A 97 -16.85 -17.27 4.17
CA GLN A 97 -16.91 -18.75 4.14
C GLN A 97 -15.60 -19.40 4.64
N ALA A 98 -15.10 -18.95 5.80
CA ALA A 98 -13.86 -19.42 6.41
C ALA A 98 -12.59 -19.25 5.56
N ARG A 99 -12.58 -18.34 4.58
CA ARG A 99 -11.41 -18.00 3.76
C ARG A 99 -11.21 -16.49 3.71
N LEU A 100 -9.95 -16.07 3.64
CA LEU A 100 -9.61 -14.68 3.36
C LEU A 100 -9.92 -14.34 1.90
N ILE A 101 -10.48 -13.15 1.69
CA ILE A 101 -10.73 -12.57 0.38
C ILE A 101 -10.30 -11.11 0.34
N PHE A 102 -9.99 -10.61 -0.86
CA PHE A 102 -9.97 -9.17 -1.11
C PHE A 102 -11.39 -8.69 -1.40
N GLY A 103 -11.84 -7.64 -0.71
CA GLY A 103 -13.18 -7.08 -0.85
C GLY A 103 -14.01 -7.23 0.41
N GLU A 104 -15.30 -7.00 0.28
CA GLU A 104 -16.24 -6.96 1.40
C GLU A 104 -16.58 -8.36 1.93
N GLY A 105 -16.60 -8.48 3.25
CA GLY A 105 -16.91 -9.67 4.04
C GLY A 105 -16.83 -9.35 5.52
N ASP A 106 -17.08 -10.34 6.38
CA ASP A 106 -17.18 -10.14 7.82
C ASP A 106 -16.59 -11.35 8.58
N PRO A 107 -15.67 -11.13 9.55
CA PRO A 107 -15.05 -9.85 9.90
C PRO A 107 -14.07 -9.34 8.86
N ILE A 108 -13.88 -8.01 8.84
CA ILE A 108 -12.72 -7.39 8.21
C ILE A 108 -11.49 -7.73 9.05
N VAL A 109 -10.45 -8.24 8.40
CA VAL A 109 -9.21 -8.69 9.02
C VAL A 109 -8.13 -7.63 8.86
N GLU A 110 -8.03 -6.99 7.69
CA GLU A 110 -7.01 -5.97 7.41
C GLU A 110 -7.42 -5.04 6.26
N TYR A 111 -6.70 -3.93 6.06
CA TYR A 111 -6.82 -3.05 4.90
C TYR A 111 -5.51 -2.99 4.10
N ALA A 112 -5.63 -3.00 2.77
CA ALA A 112 -4.51 -2.77 1.87
C ALA A 112 -4.72 -1.50 1.04
N VAL A 113 -3.65 -0.71 0.87
CA VAL A 113 -3.60 0.32 -0.18
C VAL A 113 -3.26 -0.35 -1.50
N LYS A 114 -4.16 -0.27 -2.48
CA LYS A 114 -3.96 -0.80 -3.83
C LYS A 114 -3.39 0.29 -4.73
N MET A 115 -2.30 -0.03 -5.41
CA MET A 115 -1.58 0.89 -6.31
C MET A 115 -1.29 0.22 -7.66
N ARG A 116 -1.08 1.00 -8.71
CA ARG A 116 -0.43 0.51 -9.94
C ARG A 116 1.05 0.27 -9.67
N LYS A 117 1.57 -0.86 -10.16
CA LYS A 117 3.01 -1.10 -10.15
C LYS A 117 3.66 -0.16 -11.16
N LEU A 118 4.61 0.63 -10.68
CA LEU A 118 5.47 1.43 -11.54
C LEU A 118 6.63 0.58 -12.07
N SER A 119 7.16 0.98 -13.22
CA SER A 119 8.39 0.40 -13.76
C SER A 119 9.57 0.91 -12.93
N GLU A 120 10.35 -0.01 -12.37
CA GLU A 120 11.56 0.32 -11.59
C GLU A 120 12.57 1.09 -12.47
N ARG A 121 12.60 0.82 -13.78
CA ARG A 121 13.42 1.56 -14.77
C ARG A 121 13.17 3.08 -14.74
N ASN A 122 11.96 3.50 -14.36
CA ASN A 122 11.57 4.91 -14.33
C ASN A 122 11.81 5.56 -12.95
N PHE A 123 12.29 4.81 -11.96
CA PHE A 123 12.65 5.40 -10.68
C PHE A 123 13.87 6.30 -10.84
N LEU A 124 13.92 7.39 -10.08
CA LEU A 124 14.90 8.45 -10.27
C LEU A 124 16.32 7.93 -10.00
N ASP A 125 16.51 7.16 -8.93
CA ASP A 125 17.76 6.47 -8.60
C ASP A 125 18.25 5.58 -9.75
N THR A 126 17.38 4.72 -10.29
CA THR A 126 17.72 3.87 -11.45
C THR A 126 18.08 4.70 -12.69
N ARG A 127 17.39 5.83 -12.93
CA ARG A 127 17.74 6.73 -14.05
C ARG A 127 19.08 7.46 -13.80
N VAL A 128 19.38 7.84 -12.55
CA VAL A 128 20.65 8.48 -12.17
C VAL A 128 21.81 7.53 -12.40
N GLU A 129 21.71 6.28 -11.91
CA GLU A 129 22.74 5.24 -12.10
C GLU A 129 23.04 4.97 -13.57
N ARG A 130 22.04 5.15 -14.45
CA ARG A 130 22.16 4.96 -15.90
C ARG A 130 22.59 6.22 -16.67
N GLY A 131 22.83 7.35 -15.98
CA GLY A 131 23.19 8.62 -16.62
C GLY A 131 22.06 9.25 -17.43
N GLU A 132 20.81 8.90 -17.15
CA GLU A 132 19.63 9.33 -17.94
C GLU A 132 18.88 10.51 -17.34
N VAL A 133 19.45 11.19 -16.34
CA VAL A 133 18.84 12.34 -15.68
C VAL A 133 19.52 13.61 -16.14
N SER A 134 18.73 14.49 -16.75
CA SER A 134 19.18 15.80 -17.19
C SER A 134 18.82 16.89 -16.16
N VAL A 135 19.45 18.06 -16.27
CA VAL A 135 19.05 19.26 -15.49
C VAL A 135 17.56 19.58 -15.70
N ARG A 136 17.07 19.42 -16.93
CA ARG A 136 15.64 19.64 -17.27
C ARG A 136 14.70 18.69 -16.50
N ASP A 137 15.12 17.45 -16.24
CA ASP A 137 14.34 16.53 -15.41
C ASP A 137 14.19 17.05 -13.98
N LEU A 138 15.29 17.56 -13.41
CA LEU A 138 15.33 18.10 -12.06
C LEU A 138 14.49 19.39 -11.95
N GLU A 139 14.61 20.29 -12.91
CA GLU A 139 13.80 21.51 -12.99
C GLU A 139 12.31 21.18 -13.05
N ARG A 140 11.92 20.16 -13.84
CA ARG A 140 10.53 19.70 -13.92
C ARG A 140 10.01 19.19 -12.58
N VAL A 141 10.82 18.43 -11.84
CA VAL A 141 10.46 17.96 -10.49
C VAL A 141 10.31 19.14 -9.53
N ALA A 142 11.31 20.04 -9.50
CA ALA A 142 11.29 21.23 -8.64
C ALA A 142 10.05 22.11 -8.92
N GLN A 143 9.75 22.36 -10.19
CA GLN A 143 8.60 23.18 -10.59
C GLN A 143 7.26 22.51 -10.24
N THR A 144 7.18 21.18 -10.32
CA THR A 144 5.99 20.42 -9.90
C THR A 144 5.77 20.54 -8.39
N LEU A 145 6.84 20.35 -7.60
CA LEU A 145 6.78 20.46 -6.15
C LEU A 145 6.47 21.89 -5.70
N LYS A 146 7.09 22.90 -6.32
CA LYS A 146 6.82 24.32 -6.05
C LYS A 146 5.33 24.63 -6.21
N LYS A 147 4.76 24.33 -7.39
CA LYS A 147 3.32 24.54 -7.67
C LYS A 147 2.43 23.82 -6.67
N PHE A 148 2.80 22.58 -6.31
CA PHE A 148 2.03 21.79 -5.36
C PHE A 148 2.02 22.44 -3.97
N TYR A 149 3.18 22.84 -3.45
CA TYR A 149 3.31 23.42 -2.11
C TYR A 149 2.72 24.82 -2.01
N GLU A 150 2.87 25.67 -3.03
CA GLU A 150 2.22 26.99 -3.09
C GLU A 150 0.69 26.90 -3.03
N ALA A 151 0.11 25.81 -3.53
CA ALA A 151 -1.32 25.55 -3.48
C ALA A 151 -1.80 24.90 -2.16
N GLN A 152 -0.90 24.50 -1.26
CA GLN A 152 -1.29 23.94 0.04
C GLN A 152 -1.41 25.04 1.09
N LYS A 153 -2.43 24.95 1.95
CA LYS A 153 -2.45 25.71 3.19
C LYS A 153 -1.62 24.97 4.24
N PRO A 154 -0.76 25.66 5.01
CA PRO A 154 -0.13 25.07 6.19
C PRO A 154 -1.22 24.45 7.08
N THR A 155 -0.98 23.23 7.55
CA THR A 155 -1.92 22.49 8.42
C THR A 155 -1.51 22.67 9.86
#